data_AF-J3EV10-F1
#
_entry.id   AF-J3EV10-F1
#
_cell.length_a   1.000
_cell.length_b   1.000
_cell.length_c   1.000
_cell.angle_alpha   90.00
_cell.angle_beta   90.00
_cell.angle_gamma   90.00
#
_symmetry.space_group_name_H-M   'P 1'
#
loop_
_entity.id
_entity.type
_entity.pdbx_description
1 polymer ?
#
loop_
_entity_poly.entity_id
_entity_poly.type
_entity_poly.pdbx_seq_one_letter_code
_entity_poly.pdbx_strand_id
1 'polypeptide(L)'
;MGYACPVCDVPQRDGKHLANHLAFTALLRHEDHETWLDDHVDDWSEMNAPELADHVVEHADEHDFESVFEDTTDGHDHAHEHAGHGGGGSPAIRQEGNLDGEAQQVLREAQEFTQQMMEGDGEDADESTPSDDVAVDDTDDTDDADDADDAEE
;
A
#
# COMPACT_ATOMS: atom_id res chain seq x y z
N MET A 1 -19.51 6.22 4.05
CA MET A 1 -20.17 6.58 2.78
C MET A 1 -19.04 6.82 1.80
N GLY A 2 -19.01 6.07 0.70
CA GLY A 2 -18.00 6.27 -0.32
C GLY A 2 -18.67 6.71 -1.62
N TYR A 3 -17.92 6.73 -2.72
CA TYR A 3 -18.34 7.37 -3.96
C TYR A 3 -17.99 6.50 -5.16
N ALA A 4 -18.89 6.41 -6.14
CA ALA A 4 -18.59 5.76 -7.40
C ALA A 4 -17.77 6.67 -8.32
N CYS A 5 -16.78 6.11 -9.01
CA CYS A 5 -16.08 6.83 -10.05
C CYS A 5 -17.04 7.16 -11.21
N PRO A 6 -17.20 8.43 -11.62
CA PRO A 6 -18.15 8.83 -12.67
C PRO A 6 -17.78 8.32 -14.08
N VAL A 7 -16.57 7.77 -14.24
CA VAL A 7 -16.07 7.28 -15.54
C VAL A 7 -16.20 5.76 -15.68
N CYS A 8 -15.86 5.02 -14.62
CA CYS A 8 -15.80 3.55 -14.67
C CYS A 8 -16.70 2.85 -13.64
N ASP A 9 -17.52 3.60 -12.90
CA ASP A 9 -18.45 3.14 -11.86
C ASP A 9 -17.78 2.35 -10.70
N VAL A 10 -16.44 2.34 -10.64
CA VAL A 10 -15.72 1.63 -9.57
C VAL A 10 -15.96 2.35 -8.24
N PRO A 11 -16.49 1.64 -7.22
CA PRO A 11 -16.83 2.26 -5.96
C PRO A 11 -15.56 2.46 -5.10
N GLN A 12 -15.38 3.68 -4.58
CA GLN A 12 -14.26 4.11 -3.76
C GLN A 12 -14.68 4.39 -2.31
N ARG A 13 -13.82 4.06 -1.35
CA ARG A 13 -14.13 4.09 0.10
C ARG A 13 -14.55 5.47 0.61
N ASP A 14 -13.91 6.54 0.11
CA ASP A 14 -14.17 7.93 0.45
C ASP A 14 -13.73 8.86 -0.69
N GLY A 15 -14.01 10.16 -0.56
CA GLY A 15 -13.71 11.17 -1.58
C GLY A 15 -12.21 11.28 -1.90
N LYS A 16 -11.34 11.06 -0.91
CA LYS A 16 -9.88 11.09 -1.14
C LYS A 16 -9.43 9.88 -1.96
N HIS A 17 -10.00 8.71 -1.73
CA HIS A 17 -9.73 7.52 -2.56
C HIS A 17 -10.25 7.72 -3.99
N LEU A 18 -11.42 8.35 -4.14
CA LEU A 18 -11.94 8.75 -5.45
C LEU A 18 -11.00 9.71 -6.19
N ALA A 19 -10.57 10.79 -5.54
CA ALA A 19 -9.65 11.76 -6.13
C ALA A 19 -8.34 11.10 -6.58
N ASN A 20 -7.74 10.25 -5.75
CA ASN A 20 -6.53 9.51 -6.11
C ASN A 20 -6.76 8.55 -7.28
N HIS A 21 -7.87 7.83 -7.29
CA HIS A 21 -8.20 6.92 -8.38
C HIS A 21 -8.32 7.66 -9.71
N LEU A 22 -9.03 8.79 -9.74
CA LEU A 22 -9.17 9.64 -10.92
C LEU A 22 -7.80 10.17 -11.38
N ALA A 23 -7.04 10.82 -10.48
CA ALA A 23 -5.77 11.45 -10.82
C ALA A 23 -4.71 10.44 -11.32
N PHE A 24 -4.53 9.30 -10.63
CA PHE A 24 -3.55 8.30 -11.08
C PHE A 24 -3.97 7.61 -12.37
N THR A 25 -5.26 7.38 -12.58
CA THR A 25 -5.74 6.75 -13.82
C THR A 25 -5.61 7.69 -15.00
N ALA A 26 -5.89 8.98 -14.81
CA ALA A 26 -5.63 10.02 -15.80
C ALA A 26 -4.13 10.07 -16.17
N LEU A 27 -3.23 10.14 -15.18
CA LEU A 27 -1.78 10.26 -15.42
C LEU A 27 -1.12 9.01 -16.02
N LEU A 28 -1.60 7.81 -15.71
CA LEU A 28 -0.93 6.56 -16.10
C LEU A 28 -1.53 5.91 -17.34
N ARG A 29 -2.82 6.15 -17.59
CA ARG A 29 -3.55 5.48 -18.67
C ARG A 29 -4.12 6.44 -19.71
N HIS A 30 -4.12 7.75 -19.46
CA HIS A 30 -4.53 8.80 -20.41
C HIS A 30 -5.84 8.46 -21.13
N GLU A 31 -6.80 7.97 -20.36
CA GLU A 31 -8.08 7.47 -20.82
C GLU A 31 -9.20 8.48 -20.50
N ASP A 32 -10.45 8.05 -20.59
CA ASP A 32 -11.64 8.88 -20.35
C ASP A 32 -11.59 9.64 -19.01
N HIS A 33 -10.79 9.18 -18.05
CA HIS A 33 -10.50 9.82 -16.77
C HIS A 33 -9.79 11.18 -16.88
N GLU A 34 -8.83 11.33 -17.80
CA GLU A 34 -8.12 12.60 -18.01
C GLU A 34 -9.04 13.62 -18.68
N THR A 35 -9.76 13.21 -19.74
CA THR A 35 -10.73 14.07 -20.42
C THR A 35 -11.85 14.50 -19.46
N TRP A 36 -12.35 13.59 -18.63
CA TRP A 36 -13.37 13.94 -17.65
C TRP A 36 -12.86 14.97 -16.65
N LEU A 37 -11.63 14.83 -16.15
CA LEU A 37 -11.02 15.80 -15.24
C LEU A 37 -10.80 17.17 -15.93
N ASP A 38 -10.29 17.19 -17.15
CA ASP A 38 -10.10 18.43 -17.92
C ASP A 38 -11.41 19.19 -18.18
N ASP A 39 -12.54 18.48 -18.33
CA ASP A 39 -13.86 19.10 -18.55
C ASP A 39 -14.53 19.60 -17.26
N HIS A 40 -14.20 19.02 -16.09
CA HIS A 40 -14.93 19.28 -14.83
C HIS A 40 -14.12 20.02 -13.77
N VAL A 41 -12.80 19.90 -13.77
CA VAL A 41 -11.93 20.47 -12.74
C VAL A 41 -10.73 21.14 -13.39
N ASP A 42 -10.75 22.46 -13.44
CA ASP A 42 -9.61 23.27 -13.90
C ASP A 42 -8.38 23.01 -13.02
N ASP A 43 -7.19 22.97 -13.63
CA ASP A 43 -5.89 22.81 -12.95
C ASP A 43 -5.81 21.60 -11.99
N TRP A 44 -6.61 20.54 -12.24
CA TRP A 44 -6.66 19.34 -11.38
C TRP A 44 -5.30 18.68 -11.16
N SER A 45 -4.38 18.82 -12.12
CA SER A 45 -3.03 18.25 -12.05
C SER A 45 -2.14 18.91 -11.00
N GLU A 46 -2.48 20.13 -10.58
CA GLU A 46 -1.74 20.86 -9.53
C GLU A 46 -2.36 20.65 -8.14
N MET A 47 -3.58 20.14 -8.08
CA MET A 47 -4.32 19.92 -6.84
C MET A 47 -3.80 18.68 -6.10
N ASN A 48 -3.82 18.76 -4.77
CA ASN A 48 -3.61 17.58 -3.94
C ASN A 48 -4.90 16.75 -3.82
N ALA A 49 -4.78 15.50 -3.34
CA ALA A 49 -5.92 14.59 -3.26
C ALA A 49 -7.12 15.12 -2.45
N PRO A 50 -6.97 15.77 -1.27
CA PRO A 50 -8.13 16.34 -0.58
C PRO A 50 -8.74 17.55 -1.29
N GLU A 51 -7.94 18.43 -1.90
CA GLU A 51 -8.47 19.55 -2.70
C GLU A 51 -9.27 19.03 -3.89
N LEU A 52 -8.71 18.06 -4.62
CA LEU A 52 -9.40 17.42 -5.73
C LEU A 52 -10.67 16.69 -5.27
N ALA A 53 -10.64 16.08 -4.08
CA ALA A 53 -11.80 15.40 -3.51
C ALA A 53 -13.00 16.32 -3.36
N ASP A 54 -12.79 17.55 -2.87
CA ASP A 54 -13.87 18.52 -2.66
C ASP A 54 -14.60 18.88 -3.96
N HIS A 55 -13.91 18.84 -5.10
CA HIS A 55 -14.50 19.06 -6.43
C HIS A 55 -15.18 17.80 -6.99
N VAL A 56 -14.50 16.65 -6.95
CA VAL A 56 -15.01 15.45 -7.64
C VAL A 56 -16.19 14.80 -6.92
N VAL A 57 -16.34 14.98 -5.60
CA VAL A 57 -17.49 14.43 -4.85
C VAL A 57 -18.81 15.11 -5.23
N GLU A 58 -18.79 16.33 -5.74
CA GLU A 58 -20.00 17.02 -6.22
C GLU A 58 -20.58 16.36 -7.49
N HIS A 59 -19.74 15.62 -8.21
CA HIS A 59 -20.10 14.95 -9.46
C HIS A 59 -20.23 13.43 -9.32
N ALA A 60 -19.91 12.88 -8.16
CA ALA A 60 -19.88 11.44 -7.93
C ALA A 60 -21.10 10.97 -7.13
N ASP A 61 -21.72 9.88 -7.57
CA ASP A 61 -22.82 9.26 -6.85
C ASP A 61 -22.34 8.67 -5.52
N GLU A 62 -22.98 9.07 -4.42
CA GLU A 62 -22.76 8.48 -3.10
C GLU A 62 -23.19 7.00 -3.09
N HIS A 63 -22.30 6.15 -2.59
CA HIS A 63 -22.51 4.71 -2.49
C HIS A 63 -22.26 4.21 -1.06
N ASP A 64 -23.23 3.45 -0.55
CA ASP A 64 -23.06 2.66 0.66
C ASP A 64 -22.27 1.38 0.35
N PHE A 65 -21.24 1.12 1.15
CA PHE A 65 -20.47 -0.11 1.10
C PHE A 65 -20.97 -1.04 2.19
N GLU A 66 -21.23 -2.29 1.82
CA GLU A 66 -21.37 -3.36 2.79
C GLU A 66 -19.97 -3.72 3.30
N SER A 67 -19.69 -3.48 4.59
CA SER A 67 -18.42 -3.84 5.23
C SER A 67 -18.33 -5.35 5.46
N VAL A 68 -18.18 -6.13 4.38
CA VAL A 68 -18.21 -7.62 4.44
C VAL A 68 -16.96 -8.26 5.07
N PHE A 69 -16.03 -7.48 5.64
CA PHE A 69 -14.75 -7.98 6.19
C PHE A 69 -14.41 -7.50 7.61
N GLU A 70 -15.37 -6.98 8.38
CA GLU A 70 -15.14 -6.71 9.81
C GLU A 70 -14.89 -8.00 10.62
N ASP A 71 -15.26 -9.17 10.09
CA ASP A 71 -15.15 -10.51 10.72
C ASP A 71 -13.89 -11.29 10.29
N THR A 72 -12.75 -10.64 10.03
CA THR A 72 -11.48 -11.38 9.82
C THR A 72 -10.33 -10.92 10.70
N THR A 73 -10.54 -9.86 11.49
CA THR A 73 -9.52 -9.31 12.40
C THR A 73 -9.91 -9.38 13.87
N ASP A 74 -11.18 -9.64 14.21
CA ASP A 74 -11.63 -9.80 15.60
C ASP A 74 -11.67 -11.29 15.97
N GLY A 75 -10.52 -11.84 16.35
CA GLY A 75 -10.46 -13.22 16.85
C GLY A 75 -9.14 -13.95 16.66
N HIS A 76 -8.00 -13.31 16.95
CA HIS A 76 -6.73 -14.03 17.15
C HIS A 76 -6.19 -13.73 18.55
N ASP A 77 -6.92 -14.21 19.56
CA ASP A 77 -6.32 -14.51 20.85
C ASP A 77 -5.42 -15.74 20.63
N HIS A 78 -4.11 -15.53 20.57
CA HIS A 78 -3.11 -16.57 20.39
C HIS A 78 -2.99 -17.43 21.66
N ALA A 79 -4.04 -18.18 21.98
CA ALA A 79 -3.98 -19.27 22.94
C ALA A 79 -3.31 -20.47 22.27
N HIS A 80 -1.97 -20.51 22.31
CA HIS A 80 -1.21 -21.71 21.99
C HIS A 80 -1.33 -22.73 23.13
N GLU A 81 -2.51 -23.33 23.29
CA GLU A 81 -2.67 -24.59 24.02
C GLU A 81 -2.75 -25.75 23.03
N HIS A 82 -1.64 -26.46 22.95
CA HIS A 82 -1.42 -27.63 22.10
C HIS A 82 -2.25 -28.82 22.61
N ALA A 83 -3.53 -28.92 22.22
CA ALA A 83 -4.35 -30.07 22.56
C ALA A 83 -5.39 -30.41 21.49
N GLY A 84 -5.15 -31.49 20.76
CA GLY A 84 -6.22 -32.38 20.31
C GLY A 84 -6.72 -32.20 18.88
N HIS A 85 -6.39 -33.19 18.04
CA HIS A 85 -7.03 -33.54 16.78
C HIS A 85 -8.54 -33.20 16.70
N GLY A 86 -8.91 -32.38 15.72
CA GLY A 86 -10.29 -32.21 15.26
C GLY A 86 -10.30 -31.81 13.78
N GLY A 87 -10.43 -32.79 12.90
CA GLY A 87 -10.37 -32.60 11.45
C GLY A 87 -11.50 -31.73 10.89
N GLY A 88 -11.11 -30.60 10.29
CA GLY A 88 -11.91 -29.85 9.32
C GLY A 88 -11.26 -29.99 7.95
N GLY A 89 -11.95 -30.63 7.02
CA GLY A 89 -11.37 -31.10 5.76
C GLY A 89 -10.79 -30.00 4.89
N SER A 90 -9.48 -30.01 4.70
CA SER A 90 -8.89 -29.56 3.44
C SER A 90 -9.59 -30.35 2.33
N PRO A 91 -10.14 -29.72 1.27
CA PRO A 91 -10.36 -30.47 0.06
C PRO A 91 -8.98 -30.97 -0.33
N ALA A 92 -8.78 -32.28 -0.23
CA ALA A 92 -7.66 -32.93 -0.84
C ALA A 92 -7.64 -32.43 -2.28
N ILE A 93 -6.70 -31.52 -2.57
CA ILE A 93 -6.18 -31.36 -3.92
C ILE A 93 -5.81 -32.79 -4.28
N ARG A 94 -6.67 -33.43 -5.09
CA ARG A 94 -6.39 -34.73 -5.65
C ARG A 94 -5.19 -34.49 -6.57
N GLN A 95 -4.01 -34.55 -5.98
CA GLN A 95 -2.74 -34.60 -6.65
C GLN A 95 -2.61 -35.98 -7.27
N GLU A 96 -3.48 -36.26 -8.24
CA GLU A 96 -3.42 -37.46 -9.06
C GLU A 96 -4.09 -37.20 -10.41
N GLY A 97 -3.90 -35.99 -10.95
CA GLY A 97 -3.86 -35.83 -12.39
C GLY A 97 -2.48 -36.29 -12.83
N ASN A 98 -2.41 -37.24 -13.77
CA ASN A 98 -1.17 -37.73 -14.38
C ASN A 98 -0.37 -36.56 -14.96
N LEU A 99 0.43 -35.89 -14.12
CA LEU A 99 1.37 -34.87 -14.56
C LEU A 99 2.33 -35.58 -15.50
N ASP A 100 2.48 -35.08 -16.72
CA ASP A 100 3.42 -35.66 -17.66
C ASP A 100 4.85 -35.63 -17.07
N GLY A 101 5.74 -36.51 -17.54
CA GLY A 101 7.10 -36.61 -17.02
C GLY A 101 7.84 -35.27 -17.09
N GLU A 102 7.56 -34.45 -18.11
CA GLU A 102 8.09 -33.09 -18.23
C GLU A 102 7.59 -32.15 -17.11
N ALA A 103 6.29 -32.21 -16.77
CA ALA A 103 5.70 -31.35 -15.75
C ALA A 103 6.22 -31.70 -14.34
N GLN A 104 6.45 -32.99 -14.08
CA GLN A 104 7.07 -33.43 -12.83
C GLN A 104 8.54 -33.00 -12.75
N GLN A 105 9.25 -32.94 -13.87
CA GLN A 105 10.64 -32.47 -13.94
C GLN A 105 10.73 -30.98 -13.64
N VAL A 106 9.89 -30.15 -14.26
CA VAL A 106 9.85 -28.69 -14.03
C VAL A 106 9.52 -28.34 -12.58
N LEU A 107 8.56 -29.04 -11.97
CA LEU A 107 8.21 -28.81 -10.56
C LEU A 107 9.35 -29.19 -9.60
N ARG A 108 10.12 -30.23 -9.91
CA ARG A 108 11.30 -30.61 -9.13
C ARG A 108 12.39 -29.54 -9.23
N GLU A 109 12.70 -29.09 -10.45
CA GLU A 109 13.71 -28.06 -10.69
C GLU A 109 13.37 -26.74 -9.97
N ALA A 110 12.10 -26.33 -9.99
CA ALA A 110 11.64 -25.15 -9.27
C ALA A 110 11.79 -25.29 -7.74
N GLN A 111 11.55 -26.48 -7.20
CA GLN A 111 11.75 -26.78 -5.77
C GLN A 111 13.24 -26.73 -5.40
N GLU A 112 14.12 -27.30 -6.23
CA GLU A 112 15.57 -27.26 -6.02
C GLU A 112 16.14 -25.83 -6.04
N PHE A 113 15.62 -24.96 -6.91
CA PHE A 113 16.02 -23.55 -6.94
C PHE A 113 15.59 -22.79 -5.67
N THR A 114 14.38 -23.07 -5.21
CA THR A 114 13.84 -22.50 -3.97
C THR A 114 14.65 -22.95 -2.75
N GLN A 115 15.04 -24.22 -2.72
CA GLN A 115 15.87 -24.78 -1.65
C GLN A 115 17.28 -24.16 -1.63
N GLN A 116 17.93 -23.98 -2.78
CA GLN A 116 19.23 -23.30 -2.88
C GLN A 116 19.17 -21.84 -2.37
N MET A 117 18.09 -21.11 -2.66
CA MET A 117 17.92 -19.75 -2.14
C MET A 117 17.72 -19.72 -0.61
N MET A 118 17.07 -20.74 -0.04
CA MET A 118 16.88 -20.84 1.42
C MET A 118 18.15 -21.31 2.15
N GLU A 119 18.96 -22.15 1.53
CA GLU A 119 20.23 -22.63 2.11
C GLU A 119 21.35 -21.58 2.05
N GLY A 120 21.36 -20.72 1.02
CA GLY A 120 22.36 -19.65 0.88
C GLY A 120 22.19 -18.43 1.82
N ASP A 121 21.11 -18.36 2.60
CA ASP A 121 20.82 -17.27 3.56
C ASP A 121 21.26 -17.62 5.00
N GLY A 122 21.74 -18.85 5.23
CA GLY A 122 22.09 -19.36 6.57
C GLY A 122 23.56 -19.24 6.98
N GLU A 123 24.42 -18.64 6.15
CA GLU A 123 25.88 -18.66 6.30
C GLU A 123 26.50 -17.29 6.54
N ASP A 124 25.78 -16.31 7.11
CA ASP A 124 26.36 -15.00 7.49
C ASP A 124 25.80 -14.51 8.83
N ALA A 125 26.09 -15.25 9.89
CA ALA A 125 25.99 -14.77 11.27
C ALA A 125 27.37 -14.85 11.94
N ASP A 126 28.38 -14.23 11.32
CA ASP A 126 29.72 -14.09 11.89
C ASP A 126 30.13 -12.60 11.90
N GLU A 127 30.27 -12.09 13.13
CA GLU A 127 31.05 -10.92 13.52
C GLU A 127 30.72 -9.55 12.88
N SER A 128 29.86 -8.78 13.54
CA SER A 128 29.98 -7.32 13.55
C SER A 128 29.99 -6.83 14.99
N THR A 129 31.20 -6.50 15.45
CA THR A 129 31.43 -5.79 16.71
C THR A 129 30.82 -4.39 16.62
N PRO A 130 29.95 -3.97 17.55
CA PRO A 130 29.50 -2.57 17.58
C PRO A 130 30.66 -1.70 18.08
N SER A 131 31.23 -0.90 17.17
CA SER A 131 32.20 0.13 17.52
C SER A 131 31.49 1.38 18.02
N ASP A 132 32.01 1.86 19.14
CA ASP A 132 31.60 2.92 20.05
C ASP A 132 31.53 4.33 19.44
N ASP A 133 30.51 5.08 19.87
CA ASP A 133 30.50 6.50 20.29
C ASP A 133 31.01 7.63 19.36
N VAL A 134 30.09 8.52 18.97
CA VAL A 134 30.33 9.98 18.99
C VAL A 134 29.04 10.73 19.36
N ALA A 135 28.96 11.19 20.60
CA ALA A 135 28.06 12.26 20.99
C ALA A 135 28.55 13.59 20.39
N VAL A 136 27.72 14.24 19.56
CA VAL A 136 27.93 15.64 19.18
C VAL A 136 26.99 16.51 20.01
N ASP A 137 27.56 17.04 21.09
CA ASP A 137 27.07 18.20 21.83
C ASP A 137 27.58 19.44 21.07
N ASP A 138 26.69 20.15 20.39
CA ASP A 138 27.00 21.45 19.78
C ASP A 138 26.05 22.48 20.40
N THR A 139 26.46 22.97 21.57
CA THR A 139 25.94 24.19 22.18
C THR A 139 26.79 25.37 21.74
N ASP A 140 26.10 26.48 21.47
CA ASP A 140 26.56 27.88 21.53
C ASP A 140 27.05 28.50 20.21
N ASP A 141 26.21 29.36 19.63
CA ASP A 141 26.68 30.69 19.19
C ASP A 141 25.51 31.70 19.34
N THR A 142 25.60 32.47 20.42
CA THR A 142 24.90 33.75 20.63
C THR A 142 25.73 34.91 20.06
N ASP A 143 25.06 36.07 19.83
CA ASP A 143 25.51 37.35 19.23
C ASP A 143 25.35 37.40 17.69
N ASP A 144 24.63 38.35 17.09
CA ASP A 144 24.80 39.81 17.17
C ASP A 144 23.50 40.47 16.66
N ALA A 145 22.74 41.21 17.49
CA ALA A 145 22.67 42.68 17.50
C ALA A 145 22.48 43.32 16.09
N ASP A 146 21.29 43.85 15.80
CA ASP A 146 20.99 45.30 15.79
C ASP A 146 21.18 45.93 14.39
N ASP A 147 20.07 46.22 13.69
CA ASP A 147 19.99 47.45 12.90
C ASP A 147 18.54 47.96 12.91
N ALA A 148 18.41 49.11 13.55
CA ALA A 148 17.24 49.96 13.74
C ALA A 148 16.74 50.53 12.38
N ASP A 149 15.43 50.62 12.16
CA ASP A 149 14.63 51.85 12.31
C ASP A 149 14.61 52.76 11.06
N ASP A 150 13.42 53.31 10.77
CA ASP A 150 13.15 54.51 9.95
C ASP A 150 13.32 54.34 8.41
N ALA A 151 12.42 54.74 7.50
CA ALA A 151 11.53 55.89 7.50
C ALA A 151 10.63 55.91 6.22
N GLU A 152 9.48 56.61 6.31
CA GLU A 152 8.63 57.28 5.27
C GLU A 152 7.99 56.47 4.09
N GLU A 153 6.74 56.66 3.62
CA GLU A 153 5.71 57.72 3.71
C GLU A 153 4.28 57.14 3.70
#